data_AF-A0A444YU16-F1
#
_entry.id   AF-A0A444YU16-F1
#
_cell.length_a   1.000
_cell.length_b   1.000
_cell.length_c   1.000
_cell.angle_alpha   90.00
_cell.angle_beta   90.00
_cell.angle_gamma   90.00
#
_symmetry.space_group_name_H-M   'P 1'
#
loop_
_entity.id
_entity.type
_entity.pdbx_description
1 polymer ?
#
loop_
_entity_poly.entity_id
_entity_poly.type
_entity_poly.pdbx_seq_one_letter_code
_entity_poly.pdbx_strand_id
1 'polypeptide(L)' 'MPPKNGIYIYGYILAPMEFAEADACPKVSTTWSGPCELEGCIRQCIVAESALFGACDHSQTTCFCFFQC' A
#
# COMPACT_ATOMS: atom_id res chain seq x y z
N MET A 1 20.72 8.01 10.30
CA MET A 1 20.04 7.62 9.05
C MET A 1 19.97 8.83 8.13
N PRO A 2 20.82 8.93 7.09
CA PRO A 2 20.85 10.07 6.18
C PRO A 2 20.20 9.74 4.81
N PRO A 3 19.93 10.71 3.93
CA PRO A 3 19.23 11.98 4.16
C PRO A 3 17.98 12.11 3.25
N LYS A 4 17.10 13.04 3.64
CA LYS A 4 15.84 13.42 2.98
C LYS A 4 16.09 14.03 1.59
N ASN A 5 16.11 13.19 0.54
CA ASN A 5 16.22 13.63 -0.85
C ASN A 5 14.87 13.49 -1.55
N GLY A 6 14.00 14.50 -1.39
CA GLY A 6 12.79 14.66 -2.18
C GLY A 6 13.06 15.54 -3.39
N ILE A 7 13.01 14.95 -4.59
CA ILE A 7 13.04 15.68 -5.87
C ILE A 7 11.64 16.29 -6.09
N TYR A 8 11.57 17.60 -6.29
CA TYR A 8 10.34 18.32 -6.63
C TYR A 8 10.25 18.56 -8.13
N ILE A 9 9.33 17.86 -8.79
CA ILE A 9 8.98 18.05 -10.20
C ILE A 9 7.81 19.04 -10.28
N TYR A 10 8.06 20.20 -10.88
CA TYR A 10 7.11 21.30 -11.06
C TYR A 10 6.00 20.92 -12.05
N GLY A 11 4.76 20.86 -11.59
CA GLY A 11 3.57 20.87 -12.45
C GLY A 11 2.58 19.76 -12.11
N TYR A 12 1.35 20.17 -11.74
CA TYR A 12 0.22 19.40 -11.23
C TYR A 12 0.31 19.04 -9.75
N ILE A 13 -0.77 19.38 -9.02
CA ILE A 13 -0.91 19.25 -7.57
C ILE A 13 -0.79 17.77 -7.19
N LEU A 14 0.43 17.33 -6.89
CA LEU A 14 0.65 16.17 -6.05
C LEU A 14 0.69 16.72 -4.64
N ALA A 15 -0.45 16.66 -3.94
CA ALA A 15 -0.38 16.64 -2.48
C ALA A 15 0.66 15.58 -2.13
N PRO A 16 1.67 15.88 -1.31
CA PRO A 16 2.54 14.84 -0.82
C PRO A 16 1.63 13.88 -0.06
N MET A 17 1.31 12.74 -0.68
CA MET A 17 0.86 11.60 0.07
C MET A 17 2.12 11.10 0.77
N GLU A 18 2.54 11.86 1.79
CA GLU A 18 3.18 11.27 2.93
C GLU A 18 2.15 10.26 3.41
N PHE A 19 2.27 9.02 2.93
CA PHE A 19 1.97 7.89 3.78
C PHE A 19 2.92 8.08 4.96
N ALA A 20 2.52 8.93 5.90
CA ALA A 20 2.90 8.73 7.27
C ALA A 20 2.72 7.23 7.46
N GLU A 21 3.73 6.56 8.00
CA GLU A 21 3.57 5.26 8.64
C GLU A 21 2.60 5.49 9.84
N ALA A 22 1.38 5.94 9.56
CA ALA A 22 0.28 6.09 10.47
C ALA A 22 -0.07 4.65 10.79
N ASP A 23 0.22 4.23 12.02
CA ASP A 23 0.13 2.88 12.57
C ASP A 23 -0.75 1.96 11.70
N ALA A 24 -0.18 1.43 10.63
CA ALA A 24 -0.98 0.78 9.60
C ALA A 24 -1.03 -0.69 9.97
N CYS A 25 -2.20 -1.17 10.40
CA CYS A 25 -2.31 -2.56 10.82
C CYS A 25 -2.43 -3.47 9.60
N PRO A 26 -1.51 -4.42 9.39
CA PRO A 26 -1.65 -5.41 8.34
C PRO A 26 -2.77 -6.39 8.69
N LYS A 27 -3.59 -6.72 7.70
CA LYS A 27 -4.54 -7.84 7.74
C LYS A 27 -4.42 -8.63 6.44
N VAL A 28 -4.52 -9.95 6.51
CA VAL A 28 -4.58 -10.78 5.30
C VAL A 28 -5.86 -10.42 4.54
N SER A 29 -5.73 -10.17 3.24
CA SER A 29 -6.87 -9.89 2.38
C SER A 29 -7.86 -11.05 2.42
N THR A 30 -9.12 -10.73 2.71
CA THR A 30 -10.20 -11.74 2.74
C THR A 30 -10.86 -11.93 1.39
N THR A 31 -10.63 -10.98 0.48
CA THR A 31 -11.22 -10.96 -0.86
C THR A 31 -10.25 -11.38 -1.96
N TRP A 32 -8.95 -11.36 -1.70
CA TRP A 32 -7.92 -11.83 -2.63
C TRP A 32 -7.90 -13.35 -2.71
N SER A 33 -7.63 -13.88 -3.90
CA SER A 33 -7.44 -15.31 -4.11
C SER A 33 -6.43 -15.53 -5.23
N GLY A 34 -5.55 -16.53 -5.06
CA GLY A 34 -4.49 -16.84 -6.01
C GLY A 34 -3.15 -16.17 -5.67
N PRO A 35 -2.16 -16.27 -6.57
CA PRO A 35 -0.84 -15.68 -6.36
C PRO A 35 -0.95 -14.17 -6.12
N CYS A 36 -0.06 -13.64 -5.28
CA CYS A 36 -0.07 -12.22 -4.97
C CYS A 36 0.60 -11.45 -6.11
N GLU A 37 -0.21 -10.76 -6.90
CA GLU A 37 0.24 -9.79 -7.89
C GLU A 37 0.21 -8.41 -7.25
N LEU A 38 1.35 -7.75 -7.07
CA LEU A 38 1.47 -6.54 -6.26
C LEU A 38 0.46 -5.45 -6.65
N GLU A 39 0.40 -5.09 -7.93
CA GLU A 39 -0.53 -4.08 -8.44
C GLU A 39 -2.00 -4.48 -8.24
N GLY A 40 -2.32 -5.76 -8.44
CA GLY A 40 -3.64 -6.30 -8.20
C GLY A 40 -4.01 -6.27 -6.73
N CYS A 41 -3.10 -6.69 -5.85
CA CYS A 41 -3.27 -6.70 -4.40
C CYS A 41 -3.51 -5.28 -3.87
N ILE A 42 -2.69 -4.30 -4.28
CA ILE A 42 -2.88 -2.88 -3.93
C ILE A 42 -4.26 -2.40 -4.35
N ARG A 43 -4.63 -2.62 -5.62
CA ARG A 43 -5.93 -2.19 -6.15
C ARG A 43 -7.10 -2.87 -5.43
N GLN A 44 -6.99 -4.16 -5.15
CA GLN A 44 -8.02 -4.91 -4.43
C GLN A 44 -8.18 -4.39 -3.00
N CYS A 45 -7.08 -4.20 -2.27
CA CYS A 45 -7.11 -3.69 -0.89
C CYS A 45 -7.79 -2.32 -0.81
N ILE A 46 -7.49 -1.40 -1.74
CA ILE A 46 -8.10 -0.06 -1.78
C ILE A 46 -9.58 -0.13 -2.18
N VAL A 47 -9.90 -0.86 -3.25
CA VAL A 47 -11.25 -0.83 -3.85
C VAL A 47 -12.24 -1.74 -3.14
N ALA A 48 -11.83 -2.95 -2.75
CA ALA A 48 -12.73 -3.97 -2.21
C ALA A 48 -12.76 -3.98 -0.67
N GLU A 49 -11.64 -3.66 -0.02
CA GLU A 49 -11.54 -3.73 1.44
C GLU A 49 -11.44 -2.35 2.10
N SER A 50 -11.40 -1.26 1.33
CA SER A 50 -11.26 0.12 1.85
C SER A 50 -10.01 0.31 2.71
N ALA A 51 -8.93 -0.40 2.37
CA ALA A 51 -7.62 -0.26 3.01
C ALA A 51 -6.85 0.93 2.43
N LEU A 52 -5.78 1.35 3.12
CA LEU A 52 -4.90 2.43 2.67
C LEU A 52 -4.01 1.99 1.49
N PHE A 53 -3.46 0.77 1.59
CA PHE A 53 -2.63 0.14 0.56
C PHE A 53 -2.58 -1.38 0.76
N GLY A 54 -1.92 -2.08 -0.17
CA GLY A 54 -1.67 -3.52 -0.08
C GLY A 54 -0.20 -3.86 -0.30
N ALA A 55 0.23 -5.02 0.20
CA ALA A 55 1.56 -5.57 -0.08
C ALA A 55 1.52 -7.09 -0.16
N CYS A 56 2.46 -7.65 -0.91
CA CYS A 56 2.68 -9.10 -0.98
C CYS A 56 3.70 -9.53 0.07
N ASP A 57 3.55 -10.74 0.59
CA ASP A 57 4.60 -11.40 1.35
C ASP A 57 5.81 -11.73 0.46
N HIS A 58 6.93 -12.11 1.09
CA HIS A 58 8.16 -12.49 0.38
C HIS A 58 7.96 -13.64 -0.62
N SER A 59 7.00 -14.54 -0.36
CA SER A 59 6.72 -15.69 -1.22
C SER A 59 5.77 -15.34 -2.37
N GLN A 60 5.22 -14.12 -2.41
CA GLN A 60 4.18 -13.68 -3.36
C GLN A 60 2.95 -14.61 -3.35
N THR A 61 2.61 -15.17 -2.19
CA THR A 61 1.45 -16.06 -2.02
C THR A 61 0.31 -15.36 -1.28
N THR A 62 0.63 -14.37 -0.45
CA THR A 62 -0.34 -13.74 0.45
C THR A 62 -0.39 -12.25 0.20
N CYS A 63 -1.59 -11.75 -0.07
CA CYS A 63 -1.88 -10.32 -0.12
C CYS A 63 -2.27 -9.83 1.29
N PHE A 64 -1.58 -8.80 1.78
CA PHE A 64 -1.88 -8.10 3.02
C PHE A 64 -2.42 -6.71 2.70
N CYS A 65 -3.55 -6.35 3.30
CA CYS A 65 -4.13 -5.02 3.25
C CYS A 65 -3.81 -4.27 4.54
N PHE A 66 -3.41 -3.01 4.41
CA PHE A 66 -2.99 -2.16 5.52
C PHE A 66 -4.06 -1.12 5.81
N PHE A 67 -4.60 -1.14 7.02
CA PHE A 67 -5.69 -0.27 7.45
C PHE A 67 -5.18 0.79 8.40
N GLN A 68 -5.86 1.93 8.43
CA GLN A 68 -5.64 2.90 9.48
C GLN A 68 -6.06 2.30 10.83
N CYS A 69 -5.11 2.20 11.74
CA CYS A 69 -5.33 2.14 13.17
C CYS A 69 -5.02 3.53 13.77
#